data_AF-X1U6Z9-F1
#
_entry.id   AF-X1U6Z9-F1
#
_cell.length_a   1.000
_cell.length_b   1.000
_cell.length_c   1.000
_cell.angle_alpha   90.00
_cell.angle_beta   90.00
_cell.angle_gamma   90.00
#
_symmetry.space_group_name_H-M   'P 1'
#
loop_
_entity.id
_entity.type
_entity.pdbx_description
1 polymer ?
#
loop_
_entity_poly.entity_id
_entity_poly.type
_entity_poly.pdbx_seq_one_letter_code
_entity_poly.pdbx_strand_id
1 'polypeptide(L)'
;MPIMEMRDGITIFDRGVELEATPSGEGFAIVQKKVQVQRGMRHKIEHADFFIDSPGQGYDSATFYLTPQPIILTDMNAPGLFAPPEFAILPAYNENVLYKSKFSARELGGFGSNEFPNTFLAARPTFNFYADTLYLTILFNGKAGELIENFMCTMYAALDSKPIDAVEHGIGLIKEQHGMLCSRLDVL
;
A
#
# COMPACT_ATOMS: atom_id res chain seq x y z
N MET A 1 -4.61 -17.16 -20.09
CA MET A 1 -3.72 -16.12 -20.66
C MET A 1 -2.38 -16.23 -19.98
N PRO A 2 -1.27 -15.72 -20.56
CA PRO A 2 0.00 -15.67 -19.84
C PRO A 2 -0.12 -14.78 -18.59
N ILE A 3 0.59 -15.16 -17.54
CA ILE A 3 0.76 -14.34 -16.33
C ILE A 3 1.52 -13.07 -16.74
N MET A 4 0.99 -11.91 -16.38
CA MET A 4 1.66 -10.62 -16.59
C MET A 4 2.57 -10.33 -15.40
N GLU A 5 3.86 -10.13 -15.64
CA GLU A 5 4.79 -9.66 -14.63
C GLU A 5 4.87 -8.13 -14.63
N MET A 6 4.80 -7.55 -13.44
CA MET A 6 4.96 -6.13 -13.19
C MET A 6 6.14 -5.93 -12.25
N ARG A 7 7.05 -5.02 -12.61
CA ARG A 7 8.15 -4.56 -11.76
C ARG A 7 8.11 -3.05 -11.73
N ASP A 8 7.85 -2.50 -10.57
CA ASP A 8 7.81 -1.05 -10.41
C ASP A 8 8.32 -0.65 -9.02
N GLY A 9 8.55 0.64 -8.78
CA GLY A 9 9.13 1.14 -7.55
C GLY A 9 8.80 2.60 -7.29
N ILE A 10 9.05 2.99 -6.04
CA ILE A 10 8.96 4.37 -5.56
C ILE A 10 10.36 4.80 -5.16
N THR A 11 10.71 6.02 -5.58
CA THR A 11 12.04 6.58 -5.38
C THR A 11 11.92 8.03 -4.97
N ILE A 12 12.63 8.40 -3.91
CA ILE A 12 12.67 9.75 -3.34
C ILE A 12 14.13 10.22 -3.35
N PHE A 13 14.45 11.17 -4.23
CA PHE A 13 15.76 11.81 -4.36
C PHE A 13 15.64 13.34 -4.36
N ASP A 14 16.75 14.03 -4.04
CA ASP A 14 17.06 15.47 -4.20
C ASP A 14 16.17 16.52 -3.52
N ARG A 15 14.85 16.34 -3.45
CA ARG A 15 13.90 17.29 -2.85
C ARG A 15 13.17 16.76 -1.62
N GLY A 16 13.42 15.50 -1.29
CA GLY A 16 12.80 14.80 -0.17
C GLY A 16 11.26 14.87 -0.15
N VAL A 17 10.67 14.32 0.91
CA VAL A 17 9.26 14.51 1.23
C VAL A 17 9.18 14.91 2.69
N GLU A 18 8.68 16.11 2.97
CA GLU A 18 8.53 16.59 4.35
C GLU A 18 7.32 15.94 5.01
N LEU A 19 7.48 15.51 6.25
CA LEU A 19 6.40 14.97 7.06
C LEU A 19 5.50 16.10 7.56
N GLU A 20 4.26 16.14 7.07
CA GLU A 20 3.26 17.11 7.47
C GLU A 20 2.80 16.86 8.92
N ALA A 21 2.56 17.94 9.67
CA ALA A 21 2.09 17.84 11.04
C ALA A 21 0.62 17.37 11.09
N THR A 22 0.38 16.30 11.83
CA THR A 22 -0.97 15.84 12.18
C THR A 22 -1.50 16.59 13.40
N PRO A 23 -2.82 16.54 13.67
CA PRO A 23 -3.41 17.20 14.85
C PRO A 23 -2.82 16.73 16.19
N SER A 24 -2.26 15.52 16.25
CA SER A 24 -1.56 14.97 17.41
C SER A 24 -0.11 15.45 17.57
N GLY A 25 0.42 16.22 16.61
CA GLY A 25 1.80 16.73 16.61
C GLY A 25 2.84 15.76 16.04
N GLU A 26 2.42 14.61 15.54
CA GLU A 26 3.27 13.66 14.81
C GLU A 26 3.36 14.02 13.32
N GLY A 27 4.42 13.55 12.65
CA GLY A 27 4.67 13.79 11.23
C GLY A 27 4.17 12.65 10.34
N PHE A 28 3.51 12.99 9.24
CA PHE A 28 2.97 12.04 8.28
C PHE A 28 3.25 12.44 6.83
N ALA A 29 3.55 11.48 5.97
CA ALA A 29 3.57 11.69 4.52
C ALA A 29 3.03 10.49 3.76
N ILE A 30 2.36 10.77 2.65
CA ILE A 30 1.86 9.78 1.71
C ILE A 30 2.56 9.93 0.36
N VAL A 31 3.15 8.85 -0.14
CA VAL A 31 3.74 8.80 -1.48
C VAL A 31 3.02 7.72 -2.27
N GLN A 32 2.42 8.11 -3.39
CA GLN A 32 1.62 7.21 -4.23
C GLN A 32 2.08 7.24 -5.68
N LYS A 33 2.22 6.04 -6.25
CA LYS A 33 2.48 5.83 -7.66
C LYS A 33 1.36 5.01 -8.27
N LYS A 34 0.79 5.54 -9.34
CA LYS A 34 -0.24 4.88 -10.14
C LYS A 34 0.41 4.07 -11.26
N VAL A 35 0.06 2.80 -11.35
CA VAL A 35 0.50 1.87 -12.40
C VAL A 35 -0.73 1.40 -13.17
N GLN A 36 -0.62 1.32 -14.49
CA GLN A 36 -1.72 0.86 -15.34
C GLN A 36 -1.62 -0.65 -15.54
N VAL A 37 -2.75 -1.34 -15.42
CA VAL A 37 -2.89 -2.76 -15.79
C VAL A 37 -3.84 -2.88 -16.99
N GLN A 38 -3.99 -4.09 -17.52
CA GLN A 38 -4.77 -4.31 -18.74
C GLN A 38 -6.26 -4.08 -18.49
N ARG A 39 -6.88 -3.20 -19.29
CA ARG A 39 -8.28 -2.80 -19.11
C ARG A 39 -9.28 -3.90 -19.43
N GLY A 40 -10.45 -3.85 -18.78
CA GLY A 40 -11.59 -4.74 -19.08
C GLY A 40 -11.31 -6.20 -18.71
N MET A 41 -10.41 -6.42 -17.75
CA MET A 41 -10.01 -7.72 -17.28
C MET A 41 -10.38 -7.88 -15.81
N ARG A 42 -10.55 -9.12 -15.38
CA ARG A 42 -10.45 -9.50 -13.98
C ARG A 42 -9.02 -9.91 -13.71
N HIS A 43 -8.39 -9.26 -12.76
CA HIS A 43 -7.03 -9.53 -12.32
C HIS A 43 -7.02 -10.27 -11.01
N LYS A 44 -5.98 -11.07 -10.80
CA LYS A 44 -5.67 -11.74 -9.55
C LYS A 44 -4.16 -11.68 -9.33
N ILE A 45 -3.73 -11.35 -8.12
CA ILE A 45 -2.32 -11.41 -7.74
C ILE A 45 -1.98 -12.85 -7.38
N GLU A 46 -1.12 -13.50 -8.16
CA GLU A 46 -0.60 -14.83 -7.85
C GLU A 46 0.60 -14.75 -6.91
N HIS A 47 1.46 -13.76 -7.13
CA HIS A 47 2.64 -13.50 -6.32
C HIS A 47 2.89 -12.01 -6.23
N ALA A 48 3.31 -11.54 -5.07
CA ALA A 48 3.78 -10.19 -4.88
C ALA A 48 4.97 -10.22 -3.92
N ASP A 49 5.95 -9.37 -4.21
CA ASP A 49 7.15 -9.22 -3.39
C ASP A 49 7.48 -7.72 -3.29
N PHE A 50 7.97 -7.32 -2.13
CA PHE A 50 8.35 -5.95 -1.82
C PHE A 50 9.76 -5.93 -1.26
N PHE A 51 10.61 -5.13 -1.89
CA PHE A 51 12.02 -5.04 -1.56
C PHE A 51 12.41 -3.59 -1.29
N ILE A 52 13.14 -3.38 -0.21
CA ILE A 52 13.69 -2.07 0.14
C ILE A 52 15.13 -2.02 -0.37
N ASP A 53 15.33 -1.32 -1.48
CA ASP A 53 16.67 -1.11 -2.08
C ASP A 53 17.49 -0.13 -1.24
N SER A 54 16.86 0.94 -0.76
CA SER A 54 17.45 1.91 0.15
C SER A 54 16.41 2.37 1.16
N PRO A 55 16.60 2.09 2.46
CA PRO A 55 15.65 2.51 3.48
C PRO A 55 15.62 4.03 3.66
N GLY A 56 16.57 4.80 3.15
CA GLY A 56 16.60 6.25 3.34
C GLY A 56 16.66 6.67 4.81
N GLN A 57 16.28 7.91 5.10
CA GLN A 57 16.21 8.50 6.45
C GLN A 57 15.00 9.44 6.58
N GLY A 58 14.75 9.98 7.78
CA GLY A 58 13.72 11.02 8.00
C GLY A 58 12.32 10.49 8.31
N TYR A 59 12.21 9.28 8.84
CA TYR A 59 10.96 8.69 9.32
C TYR A 59 11.27 7.59 10.36
N ASP A 60 10.28 7.25 11.19
CA ASP A 60 10.37 6.20 12.21
C ASP A 60 9.87 4.85 11.68
N SER A 61 8.74 4.86 10.97
CA SER A 61 8.14 3.67 10.38
C SER A 61 7.46 3.98 9.05
N ALA A 62 7.31 2.96 8.22
CA ALA A 62 6.56 3.09 6.98
C ALA A 62 5.74 1.84 6.68
N THR A 63 4.62 2.06 6.00
CA THR A 63 3.73 0.98 5.55
C THR A 63 3.51 1.10 4.05
N PHE A 64 3.86 0.04 3.33
CA PHE A 64 3.57 -0.13 1.92
C PHE A 64 2.21 -0.80 1.73
N TYR A 65 1.46 -0.34 0.74
CA TYR A 65 0.20 -0.91 0.29
C TYR A 65 0.20 -1.04 -1.23
N LEU A 66 -0.38 -2.15 -1.69
CA LEU A 66 -0.83 -2.32 -3.06
C LEU A 66 -2.37 -2.39 -3.05
N THR A 67 -3.00 -1.49 -3.79
CA THR A 67 -4.46 -1.32 -3.80
C THR A 67 -4.97 -1.04 -5.22
N PRO A 68 -6.20 -1.43 -5.58
CA PRO A 68 -6.79 -1.14 -6.89
C PRO A 68 -7.27 0.32 -7.01
N GLN A 69 -7.47 0.99 -5.88
CA GLN A 69 -8.00 2.35 -5.77
C GLN A 69 -7.06 3.20 -4.91
N PRO A 70 -6.99 4.53 -5.14
CA PRO A 70 -6.08 5.38 -4.38
C PRO A 70 -6.49 5.42 -2.90
N ILE A 71 -5.49 5.34 -2.02
CA ILE A 71 -5.68 5.60 -0.59
C ILE A 71 -5.72 7.12 -0.40
N ILE A 72 -6.85 7.65 0.07
CA ILE A 72 -7.01 9.05 0.44
C ILE A 72 -7.25 9.09 1.93
N LEU A 73 -6.44 9.87 2.64
CA LEU A 73 -6.55 10.02 4.08
C LEU A 73 -7.29 11.30 4.40
N THR A 74 -8.28 11.19 5.27
CA THR A 74 -9.07 12.32 5.78
C THR A 74 -9.01 12.30 7.30
N ASP A 75 -8.53 13.38 7.93
CA ASP A 75 -8.47 13.58 9.39
C ASP A 75 -7.82 12.43 10.17
N MET A 76 -6.55 12.14 9.88
CA MET A 76 -5.80 11.10 10.61
C MET A 76 -4.80 11.70 11.61
N ASN A 77 -4.85 11.20 12.84
CA ASN A 77 -3.68 11.21 13.72
C ASN A 77 -2.71 10.17 13.17
N ALA A 78 -1.46 10.55 12.93
CA ALA A 78 -0.44 9.58 12.55
C ALA A 78 -0.31 8.54 13.67
N PRO A 79 -0.21 7.24 13.34
CA PRO A 79 0.17 6.26 14.33
C PRO A 79 1.65 6.40 14.66
N GLY A 80 1.97 6.93 15.82
CA GLY A 80 3.30 6.79 16.41
C GLY A 80 3.66 5.31 16.61
N LEU A 81 4.93 5.04 16.93
CA LEU A 81 5.47 3.67 17.08
C LEU A 81 4.69 2.80 18.11
N PHE A 82 3.93 3.43 19.03
CA PHE A 82 3.09 2.79 20.04
C PHE A 82 1.59 3.11 19.89
N ALA A 83 1.17 3.59 18.72
CA ALA A 83 -0.22 3.95 18.53
C ALA A 83 -1.13 2.71 18.65
N PRO A 84 -2.27 2.84 19.36
CA PRO A 84 -3.29 1.81 19.41
C PRO A 84 -3.69 1.28 18.02
N PRO A 85 -4.18 0.04 17.92
CA PRO A 85 -4.56 -0.58 16.64
C PRO A 85 -5.61 0.21 15.85
N GLU A 86 -6.40 1.08 16.51
CA GLU A 86 -7.34 2.01 15.87
C GLU A 86 -6.69 3.08 14.97
N PHE A 87 -5.36 3.29 15.07
CA PHE A 87 -4.62 4.18 14.17
C PHE A 87 -4.01 3.44 12.96
N ALA A 88 -4.30 2.14 12.79
CA ALA A 88 -3.90 1.40 11.61
C ALA A 88 -4.71 1.85 10.38
N ILE A 89 -4.09 2.71 9.57
CA ILE A 89 -4.69 3.42 8.42
C ILE A 89 -5.61 2.55 7.55
N LEU A 90 -5.13 1.40 7.09
CA LEU A 90 -5.95 0.42 6.36
C LEU A 90 -5.62 -0.99 6.85
N PRO A 91 -6.55 -1.68 7.53
CA PRO A 91 -6.30 -3.03 8.01
C PRO A 91 -6.25 -4.03 6.86
N ALA A 92 -5.47 -5.11 7.03
CA ALA A 92 -5.25 -6.11 5.98
C ALA A 92 -6.50 -6.94 5.63
N TYR A 93 -7.57 -6.88 6.44
CA TYR A 93 -8.85 -7.54 6.14
C TYR A 93 -9.68 -6.77 5.11
N ASN A 94 -9.32 -5.53 4.78
CA ASN A 94 -10.01 -4.76 3.76
C ASN A 94 -9.81 -5.43 2.38
N GLU A 95 -10.90 -5.70 1.67
CA GLU A 95 -10.87 -6.40 0.37
C GLU A 95 -10.04 -5.68 -0.69
N ASN A 96 -9.83 -4.37 -0.55
CA ASN A 96 -9.03 -3.56 -1.46
C ASN A 96 -7.53 -3.58 -1.12
N VAL A 97 -7.10 -4.17 0.00
CA VAL A 97 -5.68 -4.35 0.33
C VAL A 97 -5.20 -5.66 -0.29
N LEU A 98 -4.54 -5.55 -1.43
CA LEU A 98 -4.05 -6.71 -2.19
C LEU A 98 -2.69 -7.20 -1.67
N TYR A 99 -1.86 -6.26 -1.22
CA TYR A 99 -0.60 -6.52 -0.54
C TYR A 99 -0.32 -5.39 0.47
N LYS A 100 0.27 -5.74 1.60
CA LYS A 100 0.66 -4.81 2.66
C LYS A 100 1.96 -5.27 3.29
N SER A 101 2.92 -4.36 3.44
CA SER A 101 4.15 -4.60 4.19
C SER A 101 4.40 -3.45 5.16
N LYS A 102 4.76 -3.78 6.40
CA LYS A 102 5.18 -2.79 7.42
C LYS A 102 6.65 -2.97 7.72
N PHE A 103 7.38 -1.87 7.80
CA PHE A 103 8.77 -1.87 8.23
C PHE A 103 9.05 -0.68 9.16
N SER A 104 9.97 -0.89 10.11
CA SER A 104 10.44 0.12 11.06
C SER A 104 11.90 0.42 10.77
N ALA A 105 12.26 1.70 10.67
CA ALA A 105 13.65 2.10 10.49
C ALA A 105 14.45 2.03 11.80
N ARG A 106 13.77 1.98 12.96
CA ARG A 106 14.38 2.04 14.30
C ARG A 106 14.55 0.69 15.01
N GLU A 107 14.12 -0.42 14.43
CA GLU A 107 14.40 -1.73 15.04
C GLU A 107 15.88 -2.10 14.87
N LEU A 108 16.64 -1.79 15.93
CA LEU A 108 18.02 -2.19 16.17
C LEU A 108 18.23 -3.68 15.87
N GLY A 109 18.72 -3.98 14.66
CA GLY A 109 19.28 -5.30 14.32
C GLY A 109 18.43 -6.23 13.47
N GLY A 110 17.30 -5.78 12.92
CA GLY A 110 16.57 -6.57 11.92
C GLY A 110 15.39 -5.79 11.36
N PHE A 111 15.30 -5.68 10.03
CA PHE A 111 14.08 -5.23 9.37
C PHE A 111 13.01 -6.31 9.60
N GLY A 112 12.23 -6.20 10.68
CA GLY A 112 11.04 -7.01 10.85
C GLY A 112 9.98 -6.58 9.85
N SER A 113 9.90 -7.24 8.69
CA SER A 113 8.80 -7.00 7.75
C SER A 113 7.59 -7.83 8.17
N ASN A 114 6.50 -7.15 8.52
CA ASN A 114 5.20 -7.80 8.65
C ASN A 114 4.47 -7.68 7.31
N GLU A 115 4.33 -8.81 6.63
CA GLU A 115 3.77 -8.87 5.28
C GLU A 115 2.43 -9.59 5.24
N PHE A 116 1.54 -9.06 4.40
CA PHE A 116 0.26 -9.66 4.06
C PHE A 116 0.07 -9.57 2.54
N PRO A 117 -0.30 -10.65 1.86
CA PRO A 117 -0.39 -12.03 2.37
C PRO A 117 1.00 -12.58 2.76
N ASN A 118 1.06 -13.42 3.80
CA ASN A 118 2.33 -14.03 4.23
C ASN A 118 2.80 -15.07 3.20
N THR A 119 4.07 -14.97 2.78
CA THR A 119 4.73 -15.86 1.82
C THR A 119 4.80 -17.33 2.26
N PHE A 120 4.70 -17.62 3.56
CA PHE A 120 4.75 -18.99 4.11
C PHE A 120 3.45 -19.77 3.97
N LEU A 121 2.29 -19.09 3.95
CA LEU A 121 1.02 -19.75 3.72
C LEU A 121 0.90 -20.03 2.23
N ALA A 122 0.99 -21.30 1.83
CA ALA A 122 0.73 -21.78 0.46
C ALA A 122 -0.70 -21.49 -0.07
N ALA A 123 -1.49 -20.70 0.67
CA ALA A 123 -2.74 -20.13 0.22
C ALA A 123 -2.44 -18.99 -0.75
N ARG A 124 -2.46 -19.31 -2.05
CA ARG A 124 -2.43 -18.29 -3.11
C ARG A 124 -3.56 -17.30 -2.87
N PRO A 125 -3.29 -16.00 -2.66
CA PRO A 125 -4.34 -15.03 -2.43
C PRO A 125 -5.37 -15.09 -3.57
N THR A 126 -6.65 -15.18 -3.20
CA THR A 126 -7.77 -15.34 -4.14
C THR A 126 -8.47 -14.01 -4.46
N PHE A 127 -7.84 -12.89 -4.10
CA PHE A 127 -8.42 -11.56 -4.28
C PHE A 127 -8.43 -11.20 -5.76
N ASN A 128 -9.64 -11.18 -6.33
CA ASN A 128 -9.85 -10.64 -7.66
C ASN A 128 -10.06 -9.13 -7.56
N PHE A 129 -9.45 -8.40 -8.48
CA PHE A 129 -9.72 -6.99 -8.69
C PHE A 129 -9.99 -6.71 -10.17
N TYR A 130 -10.65 -5.59 -10.45
CA TYR A 130 -11.25 -5.19 -11.71
C TYR A 130 -10.78 -3.80 -12.14
N ALA A 131 -10.18 -3.02 -11.22
CA ALA A 131 -9.53 -1.77 -11.56
C ALA A 131 -8.48 -1.95 -12.65
N ASP A 132 -8.53 -1.06 -13.63
CA ASP A 132 -7.54 -0.91 -14.69
C ASP A 132 -6.21 -0.30 -14.19
N THR A 133 -6.09 -0.13 -12.87
CA THR A 133 -4.98 0.57 -12.23
C THR A 133 -4.64 -0.07 -10.89
N LEU A 134 -3.36 -0.06 -10.55
CA LEU A 134 -2.85 -0.37 -9.23
C LEU A 134 -2.16 0.86 -8.64
N TYR A 135 -2.30 1.07 -7.35
CA TYR A 135 -1.65 2.12 -6.59
C TYR A 135 -0.65 1.48 -5.64
N LEU A 136 0.62 1.80 -5.87
CA LEU A 136 1.71 1.56 -4.92
C LEU A 136 1.69 2.76 -3.98
N THR A 137 1.42 2.53 -2.71
CA THR A 137 1.31 3.59 -1.70
C THR A 137 2.27 3.30 -0.56
N ILE A 138 3.07 4.29 -0.17
CA ILE A 138 3.85 4.25 1.05
C ILE A 138 3.37 5.36 1.96
N LEU A 139 3.09 4.98 3.21
CA LEU A 139 2.73 5.88 4.28
C LEU A 139 3.90 5.92 5.25
N PHE A 140 4.51 7.10 5.40
CA PHE A 140 5.60 7.34 6.32
C PHE A 140 5.08 8.01 7.59
N ASN A 141 5.55 7.54 8.74
CA ASN A 141 5.30 8.14 10.05
C ASN A 141 6.64 8.50 10.69
N GLY A 142 6.68 9.65 11.36
CA GLY A 142 7.86 10.13 12.06
C GLY A 142 7.56 11.42 12.81
N LYS A 143 8.55 12.28 12.96
CA LYS A 143 8.36 13.57 13.61
C LYS A 143 7.98 14.63 12.57
N ALA A 144 7.04 15.51 12.91
CA ALA A 144 6.61 16.59 12.03
C ALA A 144 7.81 17.48 11.62
N GLY A 145 7.89 17.82 10.34
CA GLY A 145 8.97 18.60 9.74
C GLY A 145 10.26 17.82 9.46
N GLU A 146 10.31 16.51 9.70
CA GLU A 146 11.40 15.69 9.20
C GLU A 146 11.30 15.50 7.68
N LEU A 147 12.44 15.46 7.01
CA LEU A 147 12.54 15.32 5.57
C LEU A 147 12.97 13.88 5.23
N ILE A 148 12.11 13.17 4.48
CA ILE A 148 12.42 11.84 3.97
C ILE A 148 13.36 11.97 2.78
N GLU A 149 14.54 11.36 2.86
CA GLU A 149 15.55 11.42 1.80
C GLU A 149 16.16 10.06 1.49
N ASN A 150 16.62 9.88 0.25
CA ASN A 150 17.35 8.71 -0.23
C ASN A 150 16.59 7.38 -0.05
N PHE A 151 15.26 7.43 -0.13
CA PHE A 151 14.41 6.26 -0.05
C PHE A 151 14.20 5.64 -1.44
N MET A 152 14.35 4.32 -1.53
CA MET A 152 14.03 3.57 -2.74
C MET A 152 13.50 2.19 -2.39
N CYS A 153 12.40 1.80 -3.03
CA CYS A 153 11.88 0.45 -2.96
C CYS A 153 11.45 -0.05 -4.34
N THR A 154 11.50 -1.37 -4.49
CA THR A 154 11.04 -2.10 -5.67
C THR A 154 9.95 -3.07 -5.26
N MET A 155 8.99 -3.26 -6.15
CA MET A 155 7.87 -4.16 -6.00
C MET A 155 7.74 -5.02 -7.25
N TYR A 156 7.57 -6.32 -7.05
CA TYR A 156 7.23 -7.29 -8.07
C TYR A 156 5.79 -7.78 -7.85
N ALA A 157 5.02 -7.91 -8.93
CA ALA A 157 3.76 -8.64 -8.92
C ALA A 157 3.60 -9.50 -10.17
N ALA A 158 3.09 -10.71 -9.96
CA ALA A 158 2.62 -11.61 -10.99
C ALA A 158 1.09 -11.59 -11.01
N LEU A 159 0.51 -11.11 -12.11
CA LEU A 159 -0.93 -10.94 -12.30
C LEU A 159 -1.48 -12.01 -13.26
N ASP A 160 -2.43 -12.81 -12.78
CA ASP A 160 -3.29 -13.61 -13.66
C ASP A 160 -4.48 -12.75 -14.10
N SER A 161 -4.61 -12.52 -15.40
CA SER A 161 -5.63 -11.65 -15.99
C SER A 161 -6.56 -12.45 -16.90
N LYS A 162 -7.86 -12.34 -16.66
CA LYS A 162 -8.90 -13.03 -17.44
C LYS A 162 -9.86 -12.01 -18.05
N PRO A 163 -10.16 -12.11 -19.35
CA PRO A 163 -11.18 -11.26 -19.99
C PRO A 163 -12.55 -11.59 -19.43
N ILE A 164 -13.33 -10.54 -19.19
CA ILE A 164 -14.69 -10.58 -18.65
C ILE A 164 -15.60 -9.66 -19.45
N ASP A 165 -16.91 -9.80 -19.28
CA ASP A 165 -17.89 -8.90 -19.89
C ASP A 165 -17.88 -7.51 -19.22
N ALA A 166 -18.31 -6.49 -19.96
CA ALA A 166 -18.39 -5.12 -19.47
C ALA A 166 -19.30 -4.97 -18.26
N VAL A 167 -20.36 -5.79 -18.15
CA VAL A 167 -21.25 -5.76 -16.97
C VAL A 167 -20.54 -6.29 -15.73
N GLU A 168 -19.81 -7.42 -15.84
CA GLU A 168 -19.01 -7.96 -14.74
C GLU A 168 -17.93 -6.97 -14.31
N HIS A 169 -17.24 -6.36 -15.28
CA HIS A 169 -16.21 -5.35 -15.03
C HIS A 169 -16.78 -4.13 -14.30
N GLY A 170 -17.90 -3.58 -14.78
CA GLY A 170 -18.55 -2.42 -14.16
C GLY A 170 -19.02 -2.68 -12.74
N ILE A 171 -19.64 -3.84 -12.47
CA ILE A 171 -20.05 -4.23 -11.11
C ILE A 171 -18.83 -4.38 -10.20
N GLY A 172 -17.75 -5.00 -10.69
CA GLY A 172 -16.50 -5.16 -9.97
C GLY A 172 -15.89 -3.82 -9.55
N LEU A 173 -15.81 -2.86 -10.47
CA LEU A 173 -15.31 -1.50 -10.20
C LEU A 173 -16.15 -0.79 -9.13
N ILE A 174 -17.47 -0.86 -9.23
CA ILE A 174 -18.37 -0.23 -8.25
C ILE A 174 -18.17 -0.86 -6.87
N LYS A 175 -18.01 -2.18 -6.78
CA LYS A 175 -17.74 -2.87 -5.52
C LYS A 175 -16.44 -2.40 -4.87
N GLU A 176 -15.36 -2.28 -5.64
CA GLU A 176 -14.06 -1.81 -5.15
C GLU A 176 -14.13 -0.37 -4.63
N GLN A 177 -14.74 0.52 -5.42
CA GLN A 177 -14.94 1.92 -5.03
C GLN A 177 -15.79 2.03 -3.77
N HIS A 178 -16.88 1.27 -3.69
CA HIS A 178 -17.73 1.23 -2.51
C HIS A 178 -16.96 0.71 -1.29
N GLY A 179 -16.16 -0.34 -1.44
CA GLY A 179 -15.32 -0.88 -0.37
C GLY A 179 -14.32 0.13 0.18
N MET A 180 -13.72 0.96 -0.69
CA MET A 180 -12.80 2.03 -0.25
C MET A 180 -13.51 3.18 0.43
N LEU A 181 -14.70 3.57 -0.06
CA LEU A 181 -15.47 4.65 0.55
C LEU A 181 -16.02 4.24 1.93
N CYS A 182 -16.40 2.98 2.07
CA CYS A 182 -16.94 2.43 3.31
C CYS A 182 -15.85 2.02 4.30
N SER A 183 -14.57 1.98 3.93
CA SER A 183 -13.48 1.64 4.86
C SER A 183 -13.12 2.77 5.83
N ARG A 184 -14.11 3.54 6.25
CA ARG A 184 -13.98 4.55 7.30
C ARG A 184 -13.54 3.83 8.58
N LEU A 185 -12.56 4.39 9.27
CA LEU A 185 -12.22 3.97 10.63
C LEU A 185 -13.45 4.23 11.51
N ASP A 186 -14.20 3.18 11.82
CA ASP A 186 -15.18 3.21 12.89
C ASP A 186 -14.39 3.38 14.20
N VAL A 187 -14.17 4.63 14.59
CA VAL A 187 -13.72 4.97 15.93
C VAL A 187 -14.98 4.87 16.81
N LEU A 188 -15.12 3.74 17.50
CA LEU A 188 -16.07 3.60 18.61
C LEU A 188 -15.45 4.14 19.91
#